data_AF-A0A4Y2CSY8-F1
#
_entry.id   AF-A0A4Y2CSY8-F1
#
_cell.length_a   1.000
_cell.length_b   1.000
_cell.length_c   1.000
_cell.angle_alpha   90.00
_cell.angle_beta   90.00
_cell.angle_gamma   90.00
#
_symmetry.space_group_name_H-M   'P 1'
#
loop_
_entity.id
_entity.type
_entity.pdbx_description
1 polymer ?
#
loop_
_entity_poly.entity_id
_entity_poly.type
_entity_poly.pdbx_seq_one_letter_code
_entity_poly.pdbx_strand_id
1 'polypeptide(L)'
;MPRVSLRQKRRINCSSSDPEEYFRISIAVPFLDDFLSQMELRFNYHKSTVSALHKLISSICASSDFEEDDFKVYAPFLDLTTLSSKLNLWMNQWQNKEEPSSALETLAFCRQS
;
A
#
# COMPACT_ATOMS: atom_id res chain seq x y z
N MET A 1 -14.84 -27.97 37.48
CA MET A 1 -14.87 -28.82 36.27
C MET A 1 -14.61 -27.96 35.04
N PRO A 2 -13.68 -28.32 34.14
CA PRO A 2 -13.53 -27.63 32.87
C PRO A 2 -14.74 -27.92 31.98
N ARG A 3 -15.19 -26.91 31.22
CA ARG A 3 -16.36 -27.02 30.34
C ARG A 3 -15.94 -27.80 29.08
N VAL A 4 -16.46 -29.01 28.89
CA VAL A 4 -16.27 -29.78 27.65
C VAL A 4 -17.21 -29.21 26.59
N SER A 5 -16.67 -28.43 25.64
CA SER A 5 -17.44 -27.88 24.53
C SER A 5 -17.76 -28.96 23.50
N LEU A 6 -19.01 -29.01 23.04
CA LEU A 6 -19.47 -29.89 21.95
C LEU A 6 -18.78 -29.56 20.62
N ARG A 7 -18.75 -30.53 19.70
CA ARG A 7 -18.15 -30.42 18.35
C ARG A 7 -18.73 -29.21 17.59
N GLN A 8 -17.86 -28.31 17.13
CA GLN A 8 -18.28 -27.12 16.37
C GLN A 8 -18.73 -27.54 14.96
N LYS A 9 -20.00 -27.24 14.62
CA LYS A 9 -20.61 -27.65 13.33
C LYS A 9 -20.14 -26.86 12.12
N ARG A 10 -19.62 -25.64 12.31
CA ARG A 10 -19.19 -24.73 11.22
C ARG A 10 -17.67 -24.57 11.09
N ARG A 11 -16.90 -25.36 11.84
CA ARG A 11 -15.44 -25.37 11.74
C ARG A 11 -14.96 -26.68 11.15
N ILE A 12 -13.83 -26.62 10.45
CA ILE A 12 -13.10 -27.80 10.04
C ILE A 12 -12.75 -28.58 11.31
N ASN A 13 -13.22 -29.83 11.37
CA ASN A 13 -12.92 -30.75 12.46
C ASN A 13 -11.77 -31.65 11.99
N CYS A 14 -10.54 -31.12 11.98
CA CYS A 14 -9.34 -31.89 11.66
C CYS A 14 -9.20 -33.04 12.66
N SER A 15 -8.99 -34.26 12.19
CA SER A 15 -8.60 -35.37 13.06
C SER A 15 -7.07 -35.35 13.24
N SER A 16 -6.55 -34.41 14.03
CA SER A 16 -5.15 -34.47 14.48
C SER A 16 -5.10 -34.87 15.95
N SER A 17 -4.10 -35.68 16.28
CA SER A 17 -3.78 -36.04 17.67
C SER A 17 -2.95 -34.95 18.35
N ASP A 18 -2.30 -34.09 17.56
CA ASP A 18 -1.42 -33.05 18.03
C ASP A 18 -2.13 -31.68 18.07
N PRO A 19 -2.15 -30.98 19.23
CA PRO A 19 -2.78 -29.68 19.36
C PRO A 19 -2.16 -28.59 18.47
N GLU A 20 -0.87 -28.64 18.20
CA GLU A 20 -0.20 -27.66 17.34
C GLU A 20 -0.64 -27.85 15.88
N GLU A 21 -0.64 -29.08 15.38
CA GLU A 21 -1.17 -29.43 14.07
C GLU A 21 -2.64 -29.03 13.92
N TYR A 22 -3.46 -29.27 14.95
CA TYR A 22 -4.86 -28.85 14.96
C TYR A 22 -4.99 -27.34 14.78
N PHE A 23 -4.23 -26.56 15.57
CA PHE A 23 -4.23 -25.10 15.50
C PHE A 23 -3.78 -24.60 14.13
N ARG A 24 -2.72 -25.18 13.59
CA ARG A 24 -2.14 -24.79 12.30
C ARG A 24 -3.16 -24.93 11.18
N ILE A 25 -3.83 -26.08 11.09
CA ILE A 25 -4.77 -26.39 10.01
C ILE A 25 -6.11 -25.66 10.20
N SER A 26 -6.63 -25.60 11.43
CA SER A 26 -7.99 -25.09 11.66
C SER A 26 -8.07 -23.57 11.82
N ILE A 27 -6.96 -22.92 12.18
CA ILE A 27 -6.91 -21.49 12.51
C ILE A 27 -5.83 -20.78 11.71
N ALA A 28 -4.56 -21.17 11.86
CA ALA A 28 -3.45 -20.37 11.35
C ALA A 28 -3.45 -20.26 9.83
N VAL A 29 -3.56 -21.38 9.12
CA VAL A 29 -3.57 -21.41 7.65
C VAL A 29 -4.77 -20.65 7.08
N PRO A 30 -6.04 -20.95 7.48
CA PRO A 30 -7.20 -20.19 6.99
C PRO A 30 -7.14 -18.69 7.28
N PHE A 31 -6.59 -18.30 8.43
CA PHE A 31 -6.40 -16.90 8.78
C PHE A 31 -5.37 -16.22 7.87
N LEU A 32 -4.23 -16.87 7.62
CA LEU A 32 -3.20 -16.32 6.74
C LEU A 32 -3.70 -16.22 5.28
N ASP A 33 -4.45 -17.21 4.81
CA ASP A 33 -5.06 -17.19 3.47
C ASP A 33 -6.05 -16.02 3.34
N ASP A 34 -6.96 -15.85 4.32
CA ASP A 34 -7.89 -14.72 4.34
C ASP A 34 -7.12 -13.39 4.42
N PHE A 35 -6.13 -13.27 5.30
CA PHE A 35 -5.32 -12.08 5.45
C PHE A 35 -4.61 -11.69 4.14
N LEU A 36 -4.01 -12.66 3.44
CA LEU A 36 -3.40 -12.44 2.13
C LEU A 36 -4.44 -11.94 1.12
N SER A 37 -5.63 -12.56 1.08
CA SER A 37 -6.71 -12.13 0.18
C SER A 37 -7.15 -10.69 0.47
N GLN A 38 -7.23 -10.30 1.73
CA GLN A 38 -7.59 -8.94 2.13
C GLN A 38 -6.50 -7.94 1.75
N MET A 39 -5.21 -8.31 1.91
CA MET A 39 -4.10 -7.49 1.44
C MET A 39 -4.17 -7.30 -0.08
N GLU A 40 -4.35 -8.38 -0.84
CA GLU A 40 -4.45 -8.28 -2.29
C GLU A 40 -5.62 -7.40 -2.74
N LEU A 41 -6.83 -7.61 -2.18
CA LEU A 41 -8.00 -6.81 -2.51
C LEU A 41 -7.77 -5.32 -2.22
N ARG A 42 -7.17 -5.01 -1.06
CA ARG A 42 -6.96 -3.62 -0.63
C ARG A 42 -5.85 -2.93 -1.42
N PHE A 43 -4.73 -3.62 -1.68
CA PHE A 43 -3.58 -3.00 -2.33
C PHE A 43 -3.64 -3.06 -3.85
N ASN A 44 -4.26 -4.07 -4.47
CA ASN A 44 -4.36 -4.13 -5.93
C ASN A 44 -5.24 -3.02 -6.49
N TYR A 45 -6.34 -2.67 -5.81
CA TYR A 45 -7.20 -1.58 -6.25
C TYR A 45 -6.47 -0.23 -6.27
N HIS A 46 -5.58 0.00 -5.30
CA HIS A 46 -4.82 1.25 -5.17
C HIS A 46 -3.44 1.20 -5.81
N LYS A 47 -3.05 0.08 -6.44
CA LYS A 47 -1.70 -0.11 -6.95
C LYS A 47 -1.31 0.98 -7.96
N SER A 48 -2.20 1.26 -8.91
CA SER A 48 -1.99 2.33 -9.89
C SER A 48 -1.86 3.71 -9.23
N THR A 49 -2.73 4.02 -8.27
CA THR A 49 -2.71 5.29 -7.53
C THR A 49 -1.45 5.46 -6.67
N VAL A 50 -1.00 4.41 -6.00
CA VAL A 50 0.23 4.44 -5.21
C VAL A 50 1.45 4.57 -6.12
N SER A 51 1.46 3.84 -7.25
CA SER A 51 2.51 4.00 -8.28
C SER A 51 2.55 5.42 -8.84
N ALA A 52 1.39 6.03 -9.10
CA ALA A 52 1.28 7.43 -9.52
C ALA A 52 1.90 8.40 -8.50
N LEU A 53 1.58 8.25 -7.22
CA LEU A 53 2.19 9.06 -6.16
C LEU A 53 3.68 8.82 -6.04
N HIS A 54 4.15 7.60 -6.31
CA HIS A 54 5.57 7.27 -6.28
C HIS A 54 6.36 8.07 -7.32
N LYS A 55 5.74 8.41 -8.46
CA LYS A 55 6.33 9.30 -9.48
C LYS A 55 6.57 10.74 -8.97
N LEU A 56 5.97 11.15 -7.84
CA LEU A 56 6.24 12.47 -7.24
C LEU A 56 7.60 12.55 -6.55
N ILE A 57 8.20 11.40 -6.20
CA ILE A 57 9.55 11.34 -5.67
C ILE A 57 10.49 11.74 -6.80
N SER A 58 11.25 12.81 -6.59
CA SER A 58 12.08 13.47 -7.61
C SER A 58 12.95 12.47 -8.41
N SER A 59 13.63 11.55 -7.72
CA SER A 59 14.50 10.53 -8.34
C SER A 59 13.79 9.61 -9.33
N ILE A 60 12.47 9.44 -9.19
CA ILE A 60 11.63 8.61 -10.06
C ILE A 60 10.91 9.49 -11.08
N CYS A 61 10.54 10.69 -10.65
CA CYS A 61 9.89 11.75 -11.42
C CYS A 61 10.67 12.07 -12.71
N ALA A 62 12.00 12.17 -12.62
CA ALA A 62 12.86 12.48 -13.75
C ALA A 62 12.84 11.42 -14.89
N SER A 63 12.35 10.21 -14.61
CA SER A 63 12.39 9.07 -15.53
C SER A 63 11.01 8.61 -16.01
N SER A 64 9.93 9.18 -15.49
CA SER A 64 8.57 8.69 -15.71
C SER A 64 7.69 9.70 -16.41
N ASP A 65 6.91 9.22 -17.38
CA ASP A 65 5.87 10.03 -18.01
C ASP A 65 4.68 10.20 -17.05
N PHE A 66 4.15 11.42 -17.01
CA PHE A 66 3.02 11.83 -16.20
C PHE A 66 1.74 11.90 -17.03
N GLU A 67 0.73 11.17 -16.60
CA GLU A 67 -0.63 11.27 -17.15
C GLU A 67 -1.54 11.90 -16.09
N GLU A 68 -2.47 12.77 -16.47
CA GLU A 68 -3.42 13.37 -15.52
C GLU A 68 -4.31 12.30 -14.86
N ASP A 69 -4.56 11.21 -15.58
CA ASP A 69 -5.33 10.04 -15.14
C ASP A 69 -4.77 9.40 -13.85
N ASP A 70 -3.44 9.45 -13.68
CA ASP A 70 -2.74 8.89 -12.54
C ASP A 70 -3.14 9.56 -11.20
N PHE A 71 -3.57 10.83 -11.25
CA PHE A 71 -3.90 11.65 -10.08
C PHE A 71 -5.41 11.90 -9.89
N LYS A 72 -6.27 11.29 -10.71
CA LYS A 72 -7.74 11.47 -10.64
C LYS A 72 -8.31 11.19 -9.24
N VAL A 73 -7.76 10.24 -8.51
CA VAL A 73 -8.19 9.91 -7.13
C VAL A 73 -8.01 11.11 -6.18
N TYR A 74 -7.03 11.98 -6.46
CA TYR A 74 -6.73 13.17 -5.68
C TYR A 74 -7.30 14.46 -6.29
N ALA A 75 -8.12 14.38 -7.33
CA ALA A 75 -8.79 15.54 -7.94
C ALA A 75 -9.54 16.44 -6.92
N PRO A 76 -10.16 15.93 -5.84
CA PRO A 76 -10.78 16.79 -4.83
C PRO A 76 -9.77 17.69 -4.07
N PHE A 77 -8.49 17.31 -4.06
CA PHE A 77 -7.42 17.97 -3.33
C PHE A 77 -6.42 18.70 -4.25
N LEU A 78 -6.49 18.42 -5.55
CA LEU A 78 -5.53 18.90 -6.53
C LEU A 78 -6.26 19.59 -7.68
N ASP A 79 -5.72 20.73 -8.08
CA ASP A 79 -6.08 21.34 -9.35
C ASP A 79 -5.31 20.63 -10.47
N LEU A 80 -5.98 19.68 -11.13
CA LEU A 80 -5.43 18.88 -12.23
C LEU A 80 -4.93 19.77 -13.38
N THR A 81 -5.57 20.91 -13.63
CA THR A 81 -5.22 21.80 -14.75
C THR A 81 -3.86 22.48 -14.56
N THR A 82 -3.44 22.70 -13.32
CA THR A 82 -2.13 23.28 -12.98
C THR A 82 -1.12 22.25 -12.48
N LEU A 83 -1.49 20.96 -12.47
CA LEU A 83 -0.66 19.91 -11.91
C LEU A 83 0.64 19.76 -12.71
N SER A 84 0.55 19.66 -14.03
CA SER A 84 1.72 19.48 -14.91
C SER A 84 2.73 20.62 -14.78
N SER A 85 2.27 21.86 -14.70
CA SER A 85 3.17 23.01 -14.53
C SER A 85 3.81 23.04 -13.14
N LYS A 86 3.06 22.71 -12.08
CA LYS A 86 3.60 22.58 -10.71
C LYS A 86 4.61 21.44 -10.59
N LEU A 87 4.36 20.31 -11.24
CA LEU A 87 5.28 19.18 -11.29
C LEU A 87 6.58 19.52 -12.03
N ASN A 88 6.49 20.25 -13.15
CA ASN A 88 7.68 20.73 -13.85
C ASN A 88 8.51 21.70 -13.00
N LEU A 89 7.85 22.63 -12.30
CA LEU A 89 8.54 23.50 -11.33
C LEU A 89 9.20 22.69 -10.22
N TRP A 90 8.49 21.71 -9.68
CA TRP A 90 9.00 20.79 -8.67
C TRP A 90 10.24 20.05 -9.17
N MET A 91 10.20 19.40 -10.33
CA MET A 91 11.34 18.71 -10.93
C MET A 91 12.55 19.63 -11.13
N ASN A 92 12.32 20.85 -11.64
CA ASN A 92 13.38 21.82 -11.86
C ASN A 92 14.08 22.26 -10.57
N GLN A 93 13.39 22.23 -9.41
CA GLN A 93 14.02 22.55 -8.13
C GLN A 93 15.05 21.50 -7.68
N TRP A 94 14.96 20.27 -8.18
CA TRP A 94 15.83 19.16 -7.77
C TRP A 94 17.02 18.94 -8.71
N GLN A 95 17.03 19.53 -9.91
CA GLN A 95 18.13 19.41 -10.88
C GLN A 95 19.52 19.84 -10.34
N ASN A 96 19.56 20.71 -9.33
CA ASN A 96 20.80 21.27 -8.77
C ASN A 96 21.06 20.89 -7.30
N LYS A 97 20.28 19.94 -6.74
CA LYS A 97 20.37 19.53 -5.33
C LYS A 97 20.54 18.02 -5.23
N GLU A 98 20.99 17.54 -4.05
CA GLU A 98 20.90 16.12 -3.73
C GLU A 98 19.44 15.69 -3.74
N GLU A 99 19.15 14.68 -4.55
CA GLU A 99 17.79 14.26 -4.84
C GLU A 99 17.33 13.23 -3.81
N PRO A 100 16.19 13.45 -3.12
CA PRO A 100 15.67 12.49 -2.15
C PRO A 100 15.29 11.17 -2.83
N SER A 101 15.69 10.07 -2.20
CA SER A 101 15.43 8.70 -2.66
C SER A 101 14.10 8.15 -2.16
N SER A 102 13.53 8.79 -1.12
CA SER A 102 12.25 8.39 -0.53
C SER A 102 11.36 9.59 -0.23
N ALA A 103 10.04 9.36 -0.20
CA ALA A 103 9.06 10.39 0.14
C ALA A 103 9.28 11.00 1.55
N LEU A 104 9.84 10.22 2.48
CA LEU A 104 10.17 10.70 3.84
C LEU A 104 11.32 11.71 3.83
N GLU A 105 12.35 11.46 3.02
CA GLU A 105 13.45 12.41 2.85
C GLU A 105 12.95 13.70 2.20
N THR A 106 12.08 13.58 1.18
CA THR A 106 11.47 14.73 0.52
C THR A 106 10.72 15.63 1.50
N LEU A 107 9.98 15.06 2.46
CA LEU A 107 9.22 15.83 3.46
C LEU A 107 10.10 16.71 4.36
N ALA A 108 11.35 16.31 4.62
CA ALA A 108 12.28 17.09 5.43
C ALA A 108 12.61 18.44 4.75
N PHE A 109 12.66 18.46 3.42
CA PHE A 109 12.95 19.66 2.63
C PHE A 109 11.72 20.57 2.45
N CYS A 110 10.51 20.01 2.42
CA CYS A 110 9.28 20.79 2.25
C CYS A 110 8.95 21.72 3.43
N ARG A 111 9.46 21.45 4.63
CA ARG A 111 9.19 22.29 5.81
C ARG A 111 10.11 23.52 5.92
N GLN A 112 11.09 23.65 5.05
CA GLN A 112 12.11 24.71 5.09
C GLN A 112 11.90 25.80 4.03
N SER A 113 10.87 25.71 3.18
CA SER A 113 10.53 26.73 2.16
C SER A 113 9.37 27.62 2.56
#